data_AF-A0A091PNL4-F1
#
_entry.id   AF-A0A091PNL4-F1
#
_cell.length_a   1.000
_cell.length_b   1.000
_cell.length_c   1.000
_cell.angle_alpha   90.00
_cell.angle_beta   90.00
_cell.angle_gamma   90.00
#
_symmetry.space_group_name_H-M   'P 1'
#
loop_
_entity.id
_entity.type
_entity.pdbx_description
1 polymer ?
#
loop_
_entity_poly.entity_id
_entity_poly.type
_entity_poly.pdbx_seq_one_letter_code
_entity_poly.pdbx_strand_id
1 'polypeptide(L)'
;FKGGDTCEYLLSSGRFLGEKVWQPHSCMMHKYKNSEAKNCLIDKHIAFIGDSRIRQLFYSFIKLISPQVKEEGNKHGNILFEDKSASIKVDFLWYPEVNGSMRQRIKSWTEGSVAKPHIIVAGAATWSIKIHNGSNEALAQYKINITSIAPLLEKLAKSSDVYWVLQDPVYEDMLSESRKMITNEKIDAYNEAAVRILNSSSRNSKAKVKVFSVSKLIAQETIMKSADGLHLPESSRDTNAMILMNVYCNKIMKPIDGSCCQPQPPLTLIQKLAFCFFTLSMLGYLIIHLIHRNNYRKNKSCTDVESGEEKPAISAPSVSTLEMLLHCFCKLGLIMTYFYLCDRANLFMKENKFYTHSSFFIPIVYILVLGVFYTESSKETKVLNREQTDEWKGWMQLVILIYHISGASTFLPVYMHIRVLVAAYLFQTGYGHFSYFWIKGDFGVYRVCQVLFRLNFLVVVLCIVMDRPYQFYYFVPLVTVWFMIIYATLALWPQIVQKKANGSCLWHFGLLLKLICLLTCIYLLSYSQGTFEKIFSFWPLSKCFELNGNVYEWWFRWKLDRYV
;
A
#
# COMPACT_ATOMS: atom_id res chain seq x y z
N PHE A 1 -15.92 -6.11 13.43
CA PHE A 1 -15.33 -5.95 12.09
C PHE A 1 -15.76 -7.12 11.22
N LYS A 2 -16.62 -6.91 10.22
CA LYS A 2 -16.86 -7.90 9.16
C LYS A 2 -15.74 -7.66 8.14
N GLY A 3 -14.88 -8.65 7.89
CA GLY A 3 -13.86 -8.57 6.83
C GLY A 3 -14.54 -8.52 5.46
N GLY A 4 -15.05 -7.34 5.09
CA GLY A 4 -15.82 -7.12 3.87
C GLY A 4 -14.96 -7.17 2.61
N ASP A 5 -15.62 -7.38 1.48
CA ASP A 5 -15.00 -7.30 0.17
C ASP A 5 -14.50 -5.85 -0.05
N THR A 6 -13.19 -5.67 -0.26
CA THR A 6 -12.60 -4.34 -0.53
C THR A 6 -13.23 -3.70 -1.76
N CYS A 7 -13.84 -4.50 -2.64
CA CYS A 7 -14.56 -4.03 -3.79
C CYS A 7 -15.92 -3.43 -3.47
N GLU A 8 -16.62 -3.96 -2.47
CA GLU A 8 -17.87 -3.37 -1.97
C GLU A 8 -17.61 -2.00 -1.34
N TYR A 9 -16.56 -1.89 -0.52
CA TYR A 9 -16.17 -0.60 0.09
C TYR A 9 -15.79 0.44 -0.97
N LEU A 10 -15.02 0.06 -1.99
CA LEU A 10 -14.63 0.96 -3.09
C LEU A 10 -15.86 1.53 -3.83
N LEU A 11 -16.93 0.75 -3.95
CA LEU A 11 -18.16 1.12 -4.66
C LEU A 11 -19.17 1.90 -3.81
N SER A 12 -19.02 1.90 -2.48
CA SER A 12 -20.06 2.37 -1.57
C SER A 12 -19.62 3.34 -0.49
N SER A 13 -18.33 3.48 -0.22
CA SER A 13 -17.85 4.24 0.94
C SER A 13 -16.48 4.89 0.71
N GLY A 14 -16.32 6.09 1.24
CA GLY A 14 -15.06 6.83 1.24
C GLY A 14 -15.26 8.23 1.79
N ARG A 15 -14.21 9.04 1.73
CA ARG A 15 -14.21 10.46 2.10
C ARG A 15 -13.14 11.20 1.32
N PHE A 16 -13.23 12.52 1.25
CA PHE A 16 -12.11 13.33 0.78
C PHE A 16 -11.03 13.50 1.86
N LEU A 17 -9.77 13.36 1.46
CA LEU A 17 -8.59 13.79 2.19
C LEU A 17 -8.15 15.15 1.63
N GLY A 18 -8.26 16.19 2.46
CA GLY A 18 -8.16 17.57 1.98
C GLY A 18 -9.26 17.88 0.96
N GLU A 19 -8.96 18.73 -0.02
CA GLU A 19 -10.00 19.22 -0.96
C GLU A 19 -10.15 18.40 -2.25
N LYS A 20 -9.22 17.48 -2.56
CA LYS A 20 -9.09 16.92 -3.93
C LYS A 20 -8.88 15.42 -3.99
N VAL A 21 -8.51 14.76 -2.90
CA VAL A 21 -8.11 13.35 -2.95
C VAL A 21 -9.22 12.48 -2.35
N TRP A 22 -9.90 11.70 -3.19
CA TRP A 22 -10.86 10.72 -2.70
C TRP A 22 -10.15 9.49 -2.12
N GLN A 23 -10.52 9.11 -0.90
CA GLN A 23 -10.00 7.95 -0.20
C GLN A 23 -11.15 6.98 0.12
N PRO A 24 -11.19 5.81 -0.53
CA PRO A 24 -12.10 4.74 -0.14
C PRO A 24 -11.80 4.23 1.27
N HIS A 25 -12.82 3.76 1.98
CA HIS A 25 -12.58 3.13 3.27
C HIS A 25 -11.93 1.74 3.08
N SER A 26 -11.00 1.40 3.96
CA SER A 26 -10.37 0.07 4.09
C SER A 26 -9.54 -0.42 2.90
N CYS A 27 -9.33 0.36 1.85
CA CYS A 27 -8.48 0.00 0.73
C CYS A 27 -7.84 1.22 0.04
N MET A 28 -6.79 0.97 -0.74
CA MET A 28 -6.05 1.99 -1.48
C MET A 28 -6.29 1.82 -2.98
N MET A 29 -6.62 2.92 -3.66
CA MET A 29 -6.74 2.95 -5.12
C MET A 29 -5.37 3.07 -5.78
N HIS A 30 -5.20 2.42 -6.92
CA HIS A 30 -4.09 2.64 -7.83
C HIS A 30 -4.47 3.73 -8.85
N LYS A 31 -3.52 4.63 -9.16
CA LYS A 31 -3.71 5.67 -10.17
C LYS A 31 -3.22 5.16 -11.52
N TYR A 32 -4.15 4.63 -12.31
CA TYR A 32 -3.87 4.09 -13.63
C TYR A 32 -3.31 5.14 -14.59
N LYS A 33 -2.18 4.81 -15.22
CA LYS A 33 -1.67 5.51 -16.40
C LYS A 33 -2.39 5.03 -17.66
N ASN A 34 -2.25 5.81 -18.72
CA ASN A 34 -2.86 5.51 -20.01
C ASN A 34 -2.49 4.13 -20.56
N SER A 35 -1.19 3.79 -20.54
CA SER A 35 -0.70 2.49 -21.02
C SER A 35 -1.22 1.32 -20.19
N GLU A 36 -1.31 1.48 -18.87
CA GLU A 36 -1.82 0.46 -17.95
C GLU A 36 -3.33 0.24 -18.15
N ALA A 37 -4.09 1.32 -18.32
CA ALA A 37 -5.53 1.26 -18.61
C ALA A 37 -5.78 0.55 -19.94
N LYS A 38 -5.03 0.88 -21.00
CA LYS A 38 -5.13 0.18 -22.29
C LYS A 38 -4.82 -1.30 -22.15
N ASN A 39 -3.70 -1.65 -21.49
CA ASN A 39 -3.28 -3.03 -21.31
C ASN A 39 -4.31 -3.87 -20.53
N CYS A 40 -4.94 -3.29 -19.51
CA CYS A 40 -6.03 -3.95 -18.77
C CYS A 40 -7.26 -4.25 -19.66
N LEU A 41 -7.58 -3.33 -20.57
CA LEU A 41 -8.82 -3.34 -21.33
C LEU A 41 -8.68 -3.93 -22.74
N ILE A 42 -7.55 -4.59 -23.05
CA ILE A 42 -7.34 -5.25 -24.35
C ILE A 42 -8.50 -6.20 -24.69
N ASP A 43 -8.99 -6.09 -25.92
CA ASP A 43 -10.11 -6.85 -26.47
C ASP A 43 -11.41 -6.75 -25.64
N LYS A 44 -11.60 -5.65 -24.90
CA LYS A 44 -12.81 -5.42 -24.09
C LYS A 44 -13.79 -4.50 -24.78
N HIS A 45 -15.06 -4.85 -24.58
CA HIS A 45 -16.23 -4.06 -24.94
C HIS A 45 -16.92 -3.57 -23.67
N ILE A 46 -17.04 -2.25 -23.54
CA ILE A 46 -17.65 -1.56 -22.42
C ILE A 46 -18.87 -0.78 -22.94
N ALA A 47 -20.00 -0.84 -22.24
CA ALA A 47 -21.18 -0.06 -22.57
C ALA A 47 -21.63 0.79 -21.39
N PHE A 48 -21.74 2.10 -21.62
CA PHE A 48 -22.38 3.07 -20.75
C PHE A 48 -23.80 3.31 -21.27
N ILE A 49 -24.82 3.15 -20.43
CA ILE A 49 -26.22 3.29 -20.83
C ILE A 49 -26.96 4.21 -19.86
N GLY A 50 -27.52 5.30 -20.37
CA GLY A 50 -28.19 6.27 -19.51
C GLY A 50 -28.41 7.64 -20.13
N ASP A 51 -28.49 8.63 -19.24
CA ASP A 51 -28.68 10.05 -19.58
C ASP A 51 -27.35 10.82 -19.71
N SER A 52 -27.42 12.15 -19.69
CA SER A 52 -26.26 13.03 -19.83
C SER A 52 -25.22 12.87 -18.71
N ARG A 53 -25.60 12.39 -17.53
CA ARG A 53 -24.68 12.18 -16.40
C ARG A 53 -23.82 10.94 -16.63
N ILE A 54 -24.43 9.87 -17.13
CA ILE A 54 -23.70 8.67 -17.59
C ILE A 54 -22.82 8.99 -18.80
N ARG A 55 -23.29 9.86 -19.71
CA ARG A 55 -22.47 10.35 -20.83
C ARG A 55 -21.21 11.06 -20.36
N GLN A 56 -21.31 11.91 -19.34
CA GLN A 56 -20.16 12.59 -18.78
C GLN A 56 -19.16 11.63 -18.11
N LEU A 57 -19.66 10.63 -17.40
CA LEU A 57 -18.82 9.57 -16.83
C LEU A 57 -18.11 8.75 -17.92
N PHE A 58 -18.80 8.47 -19.03
CA PHE A 58 -18.21 7.85 -20.22
C PHE A 58 -17.03 8.67 -20.75
N TYR A 59 -17.16 10.00 -20.88
CA TYR A 59 -16.06 10.84 -21.34
C TYR A 59 -14.86 10.83 -20.39
N SER A 60 -15.07 10.92 -19.07
CA SER A 60 -13.98 10.79 -18.10
C SER A 60 -13.32 9.41 -18.15
N PHE A 61 -14.10 8.34 -18.42
CA PHE A 61 -13.55 7.00 -18.58
C PHE A 61 -12.69 6.85 -19.84
N ILE A 62 -13.17 7.31 -21.00
CA ILE A 62 -12.37 7.23 -22.24
C ILE A 62 -11.15 8.15 -22.19
N LYS A 63 -11.16 9.27 -21.44
CA LYS A 63 -9.97 10.10 -21.20
C LYS A 63 -8.84 9.34 -20.50
N LEU A 64 -9.14 8.32 -19.67
CA LEU A 64 -8.12 7.44 -19.10
C LEU A 64 -7.44 6.58 -20.18
N ILE A 65 -8.17 6.21 -21.23
CA ILE A 65 -7.72 5.37 -22.35
C ILE A 65 -7.12 6.20 -23.49
N SER A 66 -7.59 7.42 -23.71
CA SER A 66 -7.10 8.34 -24.72
C SER A 66 -7.28 9.79 -24.24
N PRO A 67 -6.23 10.39 -23.65
CA PRO A 67 -6.33 11.72 -23.02
C PRO A 67 -6.65 12.86 -23.99
N GLN A 68 -6.46 12.64 -25.29
CA GLN A 68 -6.70 13.63 -26.34
C GLN A 68 -8.18 13.75 -26.73
N VAL A 69 -9.04 12.85 -26.24
CA VAL A 69 -10.46 12.85 -26.59
C VAL A 69 -11.16 14.06 -25.96
N LYS A 70 -11.79 14.85 -26.81
CA LYS A 70 -12.65 15.97 -26.41
C LYS A 70 -14.09 15.50 -26.20
N GLU A 71 -14.85 16.24 -25.40
CA GLU A 71 -16.29 16.00 -25.19
C GLU A 71 -17.11 16.45 -26.41
N GLU A 72 -16.89 15.80 -27.55
CA GLU A 72 -17.52 16.09 -28.83
C GLU A 72 -18.54 15.00 -29.20
N GLY A 73 -19.62 15.38 -29.87
CA GLY A 73 -20.68 14.46 -30.29
C GLY A 73 -22.09 15.01 -30.07
N ASN A 74 -23.08 14.28 -30.59
CA ASN A 74 -24.49 14.63 -30.38
C ASN A 74 -24.86 14.43 -28.89
N LYS A 75 -25.35 15.49 -28.24
CA LYS A 75 -25.67 15.48 -26.80
C LYS A 75 -26.73 14.44 -26.43
N HIS A 76 -27.65 14.13 -27.34
CA HIS A 76 -28.78 13.22 -27.14
C HIS A 76 -28.74 12.04 -28.13
N GLY A 77 -27.56 11.46 -28.35
CA GLY A 77 -27.38 10.34 -29.28
C GLY A 77 -26.37 9.33 -28.76
N ASN A 78 -26.32 8.17 -29.42
CA ASN A 78 -25.31 7.16 -29.15
C ASN A 78 -23.94 7.67 -29.61
N ILE A 79 -22.89 7.34 -28.84
CA ILE A 79 -21.51 7.74 -29.11
C ILE A 79 -20.66 6.49 -29.03
N LEU A 80 -19.86 6.24 -30.06
CA LEU A 80 -19.01 5.06 -30.16
C LEU A 80 -17.56 5.52 -30.07
N PHE A 81 -16.77 4.87 -29.22
CA PHE A 81 -15.34 5.06 -29.13
C PHE A 81 -14.63 3.73 -29.37
N GLU A 82 -13.61 3.75 -30.22
CA GLU A 82 -12.80 2.58 -30.55
C GLU A 82 -11.31 2.94 -30.51
N ASP A 83 -10.56 2.20 -29.71
CA ASP A 83 -9.09 2.21 -29.76
C ASP A 83 -8.61 1.00 -30.56
N LYS A 84 -8.22 1.24 -31.81
CA LYS A 84 -7.76 0.21 -32.73
C LYS A 84 -6.43 -0.45 -32.30
N SER A 85 -5.61 0.24 -31.51
CA SER A 85 -4.30 -0.28 -31.11
C SER A 85 -4.40 -1.40 -30.07
N ALA A 86 -5.45 -1.38 -29.26
CA ALA A 86 -5.71 -2.37 -28.21
C ALA A 86 -7.07 -3.08 -28.38
N SER A 87 -7.72 -2.91 -29.53
CA SER A 87 -9.06 -3.46 -29.84
C SER A 87 -10.11 -3.17 -28.76
N ILE A 88 -10.07 -1.96 -28.20
CA ILE A 88 -10.96 -1.56 -27.09
C ILE A 88 -12.17 -0.86 -27.69
N LYS A 89 -13.37 -1.30 -27.30
CA LYS A 89 -14.63 -0.65 -27.68
C LYS A 89 -15.33 -0.10 -26.46
N VAL A 90 -15.66 1.20 -26.46
CA VAL A 90 -16.44 1.84 -25.40
C VAL A 90 -17.62 2.56 -26.05
N ASP A 91 -18.83 2.09 -25.78
CA ASP A 91 -20.05 2.67 -26.33
C ASP A 91 -20.79 3.45 -25.24
N PHE A 92 -21.24 4.65 -25.57
CA PHE A 92 -22.31 5.33 -24.84
C PHE A 92 -23.62 5.20 -25.61
N LEU A 93 -24.63 4.67 -24.93
CA LEU A 93 -25.96 4.42 -25.45
C LEU A 93 -26.97 5.35 -24.77
N TRP A 94 -27.58 6.24 -25.55
CA TRP A 94 -28.53 7.23 -25.07
C TRP A 94 -29.89 6.58 -24.77
N TYR A 95 -30.08 6.23 -23.50
CA TYR A 95 -31.31 5.71 -22.94
C TYR A 95 -31.59 6.46 -21.64
N PRO A 96 -32.09 7.71 -21.73
CA PRO A 96 -32.15 8.60 -20.58
C PRO A 96 -33.24 8.21 -19.56
N GLU A 97 -34.14 7.32 -19.93
CA GLU A 97 -35.23 6.83 -19.09
C GLU A 97 -35.23 5.31 -19.02
N VAL A 98 -35.60 4.79 -17.86
CA VAL A 98 -35.81 3.35 -17.69
C VAL A 98 -37.19 3.02 -18.23
N ASN A 99 -37.25 2.71 -19.53
CA ASN A 99 -38.48 2.40 -20.25
C ASN A 99 -38.33 1.15 -21.15
N GLY A 100 -39.33 0.87 -21.98
CA GLY A 100 -39.33 -0.27 -22.90
C GLY A 100 -38.15 -0.32 -23.86
N SER A 101 -37.62 0.84 -24.28
CA SER A 101 -36.46 0.91 -25.18
C SER A 101 -35.17 0.45 -24.50
N MET A 102 -34.91 0.92 -23.27
CA MET A 102 -33.76 0.48 -22.47
C MET A 102 -33.87 -1.02 -22.17
N ARG A 103 -35.08 -1.48 -21.79
CA ARG A 103 -35.36 -2.90 -21.56
C ARG A 103 -35.05 -3.75 -22.79
N GLN A 104 -35.52 -3.33 -23.98
CA GLN A 104 -35.27 -4.05 -25.22
C GLN A 104 -33.78 -4.12 -25.55
N ARG A 105 -33.03 -3.05 -25.26
CA ARG A 105 -31.58 -3.07 -25.44
C ARG A 105 -30.89 -4.06 -24.51
N ILE A 106 -31.22 -4.06 -23.22
CA ILE A 106 -30.66 -5.00 -22.25
C ILE A 106 -31.06 -6.45 -22.61
N LYS A 107 -32.30 -6.64 -23.07
CA LYS A 107 -32.82 -7.94 -23.52
C LYS A 107 -32.01 -8.49 -24.70
N SER A 108 -31.66 -7.68 -25.69
CA SER A 108 -30.86 -8.15 -26.83
C SER A 108 -29.46 -8.67 -26.47
N TRP A 109 -28.82 -8.12 -25.43
CA TRP A 109 -27.54 -8.66 -24.92
C TRP A 109 -27.73 -9.98 -24.18
N THR A 110 -28.92 -10.16 -23.59
CA THR A 110 -29.28 -11.33 -22.81
C THR A 110 -29.68 -12.52 -23.68
N GLU A 111 -30.26 -12.25 -24.85
CA GLU A 111 -30.69 -13.24 -25.86
C GLU A 111 -29.58 -13.56 -26.87
N GLY A 112 -28.49 -12.79 -26.88
CA GLY A 112 -27.34 -13.01 -27.77
C GLY A 112 -27.53 -12.50 -29.20
N SER A 113 -28.57 -11.70 -29.46
CA SER A 113 -28.79 -11.09 -30.78
C SER A 113 -27.77 -10.00 -31.11
N VAL A 114 -27.12 -9.43 -30.10
CA VAL A 114 -25.98 -8.51 -30.21
C VAL A 114 -24.91 -8.99 -29.24
N ALA A 115 -23.64 -8.86 -29.62
CA ALA A 115 -22.52 -9.14 -28.73
C ALA A 115 -22.68 -8.38 -27.40
N LYS A 116 -22.65 -9.12 -26.29
CA LYS A 116 -22.82 -8.54 -24.96
C LYS A 116 -21.52 -7.84 -24.52
N PRO A 117 -21.60 -6.66 -23.88
CA PRO A 117 -20.44 -6.02 -23.30
C PRO A 117 -19.85 -6.83 -22.14
N HIS A 118 -18.54 -6.69 -21.95
CA HIS A 118 -17.82 -7.22 -20.79
C HIS A 118 -18.13 -6.41 -19.53
N ILE A 119 -18.29 -5.09 -19.69
CA ILE A 119 -18.60 -4.15 -18.62
C ILE A 119 -19.83 -3.34 -19.03
N ILE A 120 -20.82 -3.25 -18.14
CA ILE A 120 -22.05 -2.48 -18.35
C ILE A 120 -22.17 -1.48 -17.20
N VAL A 121 -22.19 -0.20 -17.51
CA VAL A 121 -22.40 0.89 -16.55
C VAL A 121 -23.73 1.57 -16.89
N ALA A 122 -24.74 1.36 -16.06
CA ALA A 122 -26.10 1.80 -16.31
C ALA A 122 -26.56 2.81 -15.26
N GLY A 123 -27.33 3.81 -15.64
CA GLY A 123 -27.99 4.72 -14.71
C GLY A 123 -28.91 5.70 -15.41
N ALA A 124 -30.12 5.86 -14.89
CA ALA A 124 -31.11 6.79 -15.44
C ALA A 124 -32.17 7.09 -14.39
N ALA A 125 -32.49 8.38 -14.20
CA ALA A 125 -33.72 8.81 -13.54
C ALA A 125 -34.04 10.30 -13.79
N THR A 126 -33.00 11.15 -13.92
CA THR A 126 -33.19 12.61 -13.95
C THR A 126 -34.10 13.07 -15.09
N TRP A 127 -34.05 12.39 -16.24
CA TRP A 127 -34.94 12.67 -17.36
C TRP A 127 -36.40 12.31 -17.09
N SER A 128 -36.67 11.18 -16.45
CA SER A 128 -38.03 10.82 -16.04
C SER A 128 -38.58 11.79 -15.02
N ILE A 129 -37.75 12.28 -14.09
CA ILE A 129 -38.15 13.35 -13.16
C ILE A 129 -38.47 14.63 -13.93
N LYS A 130 -37.61 15.03 -14.88
CA LYS A 130 -37.77 16.26 -15.67
C LYS A 130 -39.03 16.24 -16.54
N ILE A 131 -39.20 15.21 -17.38
CA ILE A 131 -40.28 15.16 -18.38
C ILE A 131 -41.65 15.02 -17.71
N HIS A 132 -41.71 14.33 -16.57
CA HIS A 132 -42.95 14.12 -15.85
C HIS A 132 -43.12 15.05 -14.64
N ASN A 133 -42.40 16.18 -14.63
CA ASN A 133 -42.53 17.22 -13.61
C ASN A 133 -42.41 16.72 -12.15
N GLY A 134 -41.58 15.70 -11.91
CA GLY A 134 -41.36 15.11 -10.59
C GLY A 134 -42.58 14.40 -10.00
N SER A 135 -43.53 13.96 -10.81
CA SER A 135 -44.77 13.34 -10.34
C SER A 135 -44.56 12.00 -9.62
N ASN A 136 -45.47 11.67 -8.70
CA ASN A 136 -45.41 10.40 -7.97
C ASN A 136 -45.81 9.22 -8.85
N GLU A 137 -46.64 9.46 -9.87
CA GLU A 137 -47.02 8.50 -10.89
C GLU A 137 -45.80 8.08 -11.72
N ALA A 138 -44.93 9.03 -12.08
CA ALA A 138 -43.68 8.73 -12.79
C ALA A 138 -42.72 7.89 -11.94
N LEU A 139 -42.64 8.15 -10.63
CA LEU A 139 -41.87 7.30 -9.70
C LEU A 139 -42.47 5.89 -9.60
N ALA A 140 -43.80 5.75 -9.58
CA ALA A 140 -44.45 4.46 -9.60
C ALA A 140 -44.16 3.68 -10.89
N GLN A 141 -44.21 4.35 -12.05
CA GLN A 141 -43.82 3.75 -13.33
C GLN A 141 -42.34 3.37 -13.38
N TYR A 142 -41.46 4.22 -12.83
CA TYR A 142 -40.04 3.90 -12.71
C TYR A 142 -39.79 2.62 -11.90
N LYS A 143 -40.49 2.45 -10.77
CA LYS A 143 -40.43 1.22 -9.96
C LYS A 143 -40.80 -0.01 -10.79
N ILE A 144 -41.92 0.04 -11.52
CA ILE A 144 -42.36 -1.05 -12.40
C ILE A 144 -41.31 -1.36 -13.47
N ASN A 145 -40.78 -0.33 -14.12
CA ASN A 145 -39.80 -0.49 -15.19
C ASN A 145 -38.46 -1.06 -14.69
N ILE A 146 -37.95 -0.57 -13.55
CA ILE A 146 -36.76 -1.14 -12.90
C ILE A 146 -36.99 -2.62 -12.53
N THR A 147 -38.13 -2.95 -11.93
CA THR A 147 -38.49 -4.35 -11.63
C THR A 147 -38.49 -5.22 -12.88
N SER A 148 -38.92 -4.68 -14.03
CA SER A 148 -38.94 -5.41 -15.30
C SER A 148 -37.56 -5.67 -15.91
N ILE A 149 -36.56 -4.82 -15.64
CA ILE A 149 -35.19 -4.97 -16.16
C ILE A 149 -34.24 -5.68 -15.18
N ALA A 150 -34.55 -5.68 -13.88
CA ALA A 150 -33.69 -6.28 -12.85
C ALA A 150 -33.31 -7.74 -13.16
N PRO A 151 -34.23 -8.66 -13.55
CA PRO A 151 -33.85 -10.03 -13.89
C PRO A 151 -32.93 -10.13 -15.12
N LEU A 152 -33.06 -9.20 -16.08
CA LEU A 152 -32.19 -9.16 -17.25
C LEU A 152 -30.77 -8.73 -16.88
N LEU A 153 -30.66 -7.69 -16.04
CA LEU A 153 -29.37 -7.22 -15.52
C LEU A 153 -28.68 -8.31 -14.69
N GLU A 154 -29.43 -9.07 -13.88
CA GLU A 154 -28.88 -10.20 -13.12
C GLU A 154 -28.42 -11.35 -14.01
N LYS A 155 -29.15 -11.64 -15.08
CA LYS A 155 -28.71 -12.63 -16.06
C LYS A 155 -27.41 -12.20 -16.74
N LEU A 156 -27.25 -10.91 -17.06
CA LEU A 156 -25.99 -10.36 -17.58
C LEU A 156 -24.85 -10.41 -16.55
N ALA A 157 -25.15 -10.12 -15.27
CA ALA A 157 -24.19 -10.12 -14.18
C ALA A 157 -23.49 -11.48 -13.95
N LYS A 158 -24.05 -12.58 -14.48
CA LYS A 158 -23.40 -13.91 -14.46
C LYS A 158 -22.14 -14.00 -15.32
N SER A 159 -22.00 -13.12 -16.32
CA SER A 159 -20.91 -13.17 -17.30
C SER A 159 -20.27 -11.82 -17.62
N SER A 160 -20.89 -10.73 -17.19
CA SER A 160 -20.43 -9.35 -17.40
C SER A 160 -20.39 -8.64 -16.05
N ASP A 161 -19.51 -7.66 -15.90
CA ASP A 161 -19.51 -6.77 -14.75
C ASP A 161 -20.59 -5.69 -14.94
N VAL A 162 -21.68 -5.76 -14.17
CA VAL A 162 -22.83 -4.84 -14.29
C VAL A 162 -22.88 -3.89 -13.10
N TYR A 163 -22.81 -2.59 -13.38
CA TYR A 163 -22.86 -1.51 -12.41
C TYR A 163 -24.13 -0.66 -12.61
N TRP A 164 -24.85 -0.40 -11.53
CA TRP A 164 -25.95 0.56 -11.50
C TRP A 164 -25.51 1.82 -10.75
N VAL A 165 -25.32 2.92 -11.47
CA VAL A 165 -24.89 4.21 -10.94
C VAL A 165 -26.08 4.94 -10.35
N LEU A 166 -25.98 5.28 -9.06
CA LEU A 166 -26.98 6.10 -8.40
C LEU A 166 -26.95 7.51 -8.97
N GLN A 167 -28.12 8.15 -8.98
CA GLN A 167 -28.23 9.53 -9.39
C GLN A 167 -27.62 10.41 -8.30
N ASP A 168 -26.58 11.16 -8.62
CA ASP A 168 -25.95 12.04 -7.62
C ASP A 168 -26.86 13.23 -7.29
N PRO A 169 -26.68 13.91 -6.14
CA PRO A 169 -27.41 15.12 -5.82
C PRO A 169 -27.23 16.22 -6.88
N VAL A 170 -28.13 17.20 -6.82
CA VAL A 170 -28.12 18.42 -7.62
C VAL A 170 -28.00 19.63 -6.72
N TYR A 171 -27.39 20.69 -7.22
CA TYR A 171 -27.39 21.98 -6.54
C TYR A 171 -28.60 22.78 -7.03
N GLU A 172 -29.70 22.65 -6.28
CA GLU A 172 -31.05 23.08 -6.68
C GLU A 172 -31.12 24.55 -7.08
N ASP A 173 -30.43 25.42 -6.34
CA ASP A 173 -30.42 26.88 -6.58
C ASP A 173 -29.78 27.27 -7.93
N MET A 174 -28.92 26.41 -8.49
CA MET A 174 -28.25 26.64 -9.77
C MET A 174 -28.99 25.99 -10.96
N LEU A 175 -30.07 25.26 -10.71
CA LEU A 175 -30.85 24.64 -11.77
C LEU A 175 -31.64 25.68 -12.55
N SER A 176 -31.58 25.60 -13.88
CA SER A 176 -32.48 26.37 -14.76
C SER A 176 -33.95 26.09 -14.45
N GLU A 177 -34.86 27.03 -14.76
CA GLU A 177 -36.33 26.83 -14.61
C GLU A 177 -36.81 25.49 -15.19
N SER A 178 -36.32 25.10 -16.37
CA SER A 178 -36.68 23.84 -17.04
C SER A 178 -36.27 22.56 -16.29
N ARG A 179 -35.52 22.67 -15.19
CA ARG A 179 -34.96 21.58 -14.40
C ARG A 179 -35.35 21.66 -12.92
N LYS A 180 -36.08 22.68 -12.48
CA LYS A 180 -36.43 22.89 -11.06
C LYS A 180 -37.24 21.76 -10.44
N MET A 181 -37.95 20.97 -11.24
CA MET A 181 -38.64 19.76 -10.75
C MET A 181 -37.68 18.65 -10.29
N ILE A 182 -36.40 18.72 -10.65
CA ILE A 182 -35.36 17.78 -10.21
C ILE A 182 -34.86 18.22 -8.84
N THR A 183 -35.52 17.77 -7.77
CA THR A 183 -35.07 18.02 -6.39
C THR A 183 -34.27 16.83 -5.86
N ASN A 184 -33.44 17.07 -4.83
CA ASN A 184 -32.70 16.02 -4.14
C ASN A 184 -33.62 15.00 -3.47
N GLU A 185 -34.78 15.44 -2.98
CA GLU A 185 -35.82 14.55 -2.44
C GLU A 185 -36.30 13.55 -3.52
N LYS A 186 -36.57 14.04 -4.73
CA LYS A 186 -36.98 13.16 -5.84
C LYS A 186 -35.84 12.24 -6.26
N ILE A 187 -34.62 12.75 -6.38
CA ILE A 187 -33.44 11.93 -6.69
C ILE A 187 -33.29 10.79 -5.67
N ASP A 188 -33.45 11.08 -4.39
CA ASP A 188 -33.33 10.09 -3.32
C ASP A 188 -34.45 9.05 -3.36
N ALA A 189 -35.69 9.45 -3.65
CA ALA A 189 -36.80 8.52 -3.83
C ALA A 189 -36.58 7.55 -5.01
N TYR A 190 -36.02 8.02 -6.12
CA TYR A 190 -35.68 7.17 -7.28
C TYR A 190 -34.48 6.26 -6.98
N ASN A 191 -33.45 6.76 -6.31
CA ASN A 191 -32.31 5.96 -5.88
C ASN A 191 -32.72 4.85 -4.91
N GLU A 192 -33.55 5.16 -3.91
CA GLU A 192 -34.06 4.18 -2.95
C GLU A 192 -34.86 3.09 -3.66
N ALA A 193 -35.72 3.46 -4.60
CA ALA A 193 -36.45 2.52 -5.43
C ALA A 193 -35.52 1.58 -6.20
N ALA A 194 -34.51 2.12 -6.88
CA ALA A 194 -33.54 1.32 -7.62
C ALA A 194 -32.74 0.38 -6.72
N VAL A 195 -32.19 0.87 -5.61
CA VAL A 195 -31.42 0.09 -4.64
C VAL A 195 -32.26 -1.04 -4.05
N ARG A 196 -33.49 -0.72 -3.60
CA ARG A 196 -34.39 -1.71 -2.99
C ARG A 196 -34.71 -2.84 -3.96
N ILE A 197 -35.04 -2.52 -5.21
CA ILE A 197 -35.42 -3.53 -6.22
C ILE A 197 -34.20 -4.37 -6.61
N LEU A 198 -33.08 -3.73 -6.98
CA LEU A 198 -31.88 -4.44 -7.45
C LEU A 198 -31.27 -5.33 -6.34
N ASN A 199 -31.25 -4.87 -5.08
CA ASN A 199 -30.78 -5.70 -3.97
C ASN A 199 -31.74 -6.85 -3.64
N SER A 200 -33.05 -6.65 -3.78
CA SER A 200 -34.06 -7.67 -3.48
C SER A 200 -34.01 -8.84 -4.47
N SER A 201 -33.85 -8.54 -5.76
CA SER A 201 -33.71 -9.53 -6.82
C SER A 201 -32.45 -10.39 -6.60
N SER A 202 -31.39 -9.79 -6.06
CA SER A 202 -30.07 -10.42 -5.91
C SER A 202 -29.91 -11.26 -4.63
N ARG A 203 -30.94 -11.39 -3.78
CA ARG A 203 -30.85 -12.13 -2.50
C ARG A 203 -30.46 -13.61 -2.64
N ASN A 204 -30.81 -14.25 -3.77
CA ASN A 204 -30.57 -15.69 -3.99
C ASN A 204 -29.53 -15.99 -5.09
N SER A 205 -28.95 -14.97 -5.73
CA SER A 205 -27.99 -15.14 -6.82
C SER A 205 -26.54 -14.89 -6.36
N LYS A 206 -25.62 -15.77 -6.77
CA LYS A 206 -24.17 -15.56 -6.60
C LYS A 206 -23.65 -14.39 -7.45
N ALA A 207 -24.32 -14.08 -8.55
CA ALA A 207 -24.01 -12.96 -9.43
C ALA A 207 -24.97 -11.81 -9.16
N LYS A 208 -24.43 -10.64 -8.80
CA LYS A 208 -25.22 -9.47 -8.36
C LYS A 208 -24.93 -8.25 -9.22
N VAL A 209 -25.97 -7.47 -9.48
CA VAL A 209 -25.82 -6.11 -10.00
C VAL A 209 -25.17 -5.27 -8.91
N LYS A 210 -24.04 -4.62 -9.22
CA LYS A 210 -23.27 -3.85 -8.25
C LYS A 210 -23.76 -2.41 -8.25
N VAL A 211 -24.26 -1.93 -7.11
CA VAL A 211 -24.65 -0.52 -6.98
C VAL A 211 -23.40 0.34 -6.83
N PHE A 212 -23.23 1.32 -7.71
CA PHE A 212 -22.17 2.33 -7.66
C PHE A 212 -22.72 3.54 -6.90
N SER A 213 -22.75 3.46 -5.57
CA SER A 213 -23.29 4.53 -4.70
C SER A 213 -22.23 5.56 -4.31
N VAL A 214 -20.95 5.26 -4.50
CA VAL A 214 -19.84 6.17 -4.20
C VAL A 214 -19.90 7.48 -4.98
N SER A 215 -20.49 7.49 -6.19
CA SER A 215 -20.68 8.73 -6.96
C SER A 215 -21.55 9.75 -6.23
N LYS A 216 -22.58 9.28 -5.51
CA LYS A 216 -23.45 10.12 -4.67
C LYS A 216 -22.65 10.79 -3.56
N LEU A 217 -21.78 10.03 -2.87
CA LEU A 217 -20.96 10.57 -1.77
C LEU A 217 -19.97 11.62 -2.27
N ILE A 218 -19.28 11.33 -3.38
CA ILE A 218 -18.36 12.27 -4.02
C ILE A 218 -19.10 13.56 -4.40
N ALA A 219 -20.28 13.43 -5.00
CA ALA A 219 -21.06 14.56 -5.43
C ALA A 219 -21.64 15.39 -4.27
N GLN A 220 -22.01 14.77 -3.14
CA GLN A 220 -22.48 15.51 -1.97
C GLN A 220 -21.46 16.57 -1.50
N GLU A 221 -20.17 16.29 -1.63
CA GLU A 221 -19.11 17.21 -1.25
C GLU A 221 -18.70 18.19 -2.37
N THR A 222 -19.03 17.90 -3.63
CA THR A 222 -18.52 18.67 -4.78
C THR A 222 -19.57 19.34 -5.64
N ILE A 223 -20.86 19.02 -5.49
CA ILE A 223 -21.94 19.50 -6.37
C ILE A 223 -22.07 21.02 -6.35
N MET A 224 -21.70 21.69 -5.26
CA MET A 224 -21.67 23.16 -5.18
C MET A 224 -20.75 23.82 -6.21
N LYS A 225 -19.76 23.08 -6.75
CA LYS A 225 -18.86 23.55 -7.82
C LYS A 225 -19.42 23.29 -9.23
N SER A 226 -20.65 22.77 -9.34
CA SER A 226 -21.31 22.51 -10.61
C SER A 226 -21.60 23.81 -11.37
N ALA A 227 -21.39 23.78 -12.70
CA ALA A 227 -21.66 24.92 -13.56
C ALA A 227 -23.15 25.14 -13.85
N ASP A 228 -23.99 24.09 -13.75
CA ASP A 228 -25.40 24.13 -14.13
C ASP A 228 -26.35 23.46 -13.11
N GLY A 229 -25.83 23.20 -11.91
CA GLY A 229 -26.51 22.54 -10.81
C GLY A 229 -26.79 21.04 -11.00
N LEU A 230 -26.65 20.50 -12.21
CA LEU A 230 -26.99 19.11 -12.54
C LEU A 230 -25.75 18.24 -12.76
N HIS A 231 -24.77 18.76 -13.48
CA HIS A 231 -23.60 18.00 -13.93
C HIS A 231 -22.43 18.15 -12.96
N LEU A 232 -21.73 17.04 -12.69
CA LEU A 232 -20.61 17.03 -11.76
C LEU A 232 -19.39 17.80 -12.31
N PRO A 233 -18.59 18.45 -11.44
CA PRO A 233 -17.30 19.00 -11.80
C PRO A 233 -16.36 17.93 -12.38
N GLU A 234 -15.46 18.32 -13.27
CA GLU A 234 -14.55 17.38 -13.96
C GLU A 234 -13.77 16.48 -13.02
N SER A 235 -13.20 17.04 -11.94
CA SER A 235 -12.45 16.28 -10.94
C SER A 235 -13.24 15.13 -10.30
N SER A 236 -14.54 15.32 -10.07
CA SER A 236 -15.42 14.30 -9.48
C SER A 236 -15.73 13.19 -10.47
N ARG A 237 -15.95 13.54 -11.74
CA ARG A 237 -16.17 12.59 -12.83
C ARG A 237 -14.93 11.73 -13.07
N ASP A 238 -13.75 12.35 -13.05
CA ASP A 238 -12.47 11.66 -13.22
C ASP A 238 -12.19 10.71 -12.06
N THR A 239 -12.56 11.10 -10.85
CA THR A 239 -12.51 10.21 -9.67
C THR A 239 -13.42 9.01 -9.85
N ASN A 240 -14.68 9.22 -10.25
CA ASN A 240 -15.63 8.12 -10.51
C ASN A 240 -15.13 7.17 -11.62
N ALA A 241 -14.55 7.72 -12.69
CA ALA A 241 -13.93 6.91 -13.75
C ALA A 241 -12.73 6.10 -13.25
N MET A 242 -11.87 6.70 -12.41
CA MET A 242 -10.73 6.01 -11.79
C MET A 242 -11.19 4.90 -10.84
N ILE A 243 -12.30 5.09 -10.11
CA ILE A 243 -12.92 4.05 -9.28
C ILE A 243 -13.38 2.89 -10.18
N LEU A 244 -14.13 3.15 -11.25
CA LEU A 244 -14.55 2.11 -12.20
C LEU A 244 -13.36 1.33 -12.76
N MET A 245 -12.26 2.03 -13.10
CA MET A 245 -11.03 1.40 -13.55
C MET A 245 -10.44 0.49 -12.46
N ASN A 246 -10.34 0.94 -11.21
CA ASN A 246 -9.82 0.14 -10.10
C ASN A 246 -10.67 -1.11 -9.83
N VAL A 247 -11.99 -0.96 -9.88
CA VAL A 247 -12.92 -2.07 -9.63
C VAL A 247 -12.71 -3.21 -10.62
N TYR A 248 -12.48 -2.88 -11.89
CA TYR A 248 -12.30 -3.88 -12.93
C TYR A 248 -10.83 -4.31 -13.11
N CYS A 249 -9.88 -3.38 -13.10
CA CYS A 249 -8.51 -3.66 -13.50
C CYS A 249 -7.61 -4.17 -12.37
N ASN A 250 -7.90 -3.90 -11.09
CA ASN A 250 -7.02 -4.34 -10.00
C ASN A 250 -6.97 -5.88 -9.90
N LYS A 251 -8.05 -6.58 -10.27
CA LYS A 251 -8.09 -8.05 -10.33
C LYS A 251 -7.18 -8.64 -11.43
N ILE A 252 -6.93 -7.87 -12.49
CA ILE A 252 -6.15 -8.27 -13.67
C ILE A 252 -4.69 -7.85 -13.47
N MET A 253 -4.46 -6.55 -13.29
CA MET A 253 -3.13 -5.93 -13.27
C MET A 253 -2.40 -6.15 -11.95
N LYS A 254 -3.14 -6.34 -10.84
CA LYS A 254 -2.60 -6.54 -9.49
C LYS A 254 -1.51 -5.53 -9.13
N PRO A 255 -1.80 -4.20 -9.19
CA PRO A 255 -0.82 -3.17 -8.88
C PRO A 255 -0.26 -3.34 -7.47
N ILE A 256 0.99 -2.91 -7.26
CA ILE A 256 1.72 -3.08 -5.99
C ILE A 256 1.26 -2.06 -4.94
N ASP A 257 0.85 -0.87 -5.40
CA ASP A 257 0.41 0.29 -4.63
C ASP A 257 -1.12 0.36 -4.44
N GLY A 258 -1.89 -0.47 -5.16
CA GLY A 258 -3.33 -0.60 -5.00
C GLY A 258 -3.70 -1.83 -4.17
N SER A 259 -4.79 -1.76 -3.39
CA SER A 259 -5.33 -2.89 -2.62
C SER A 259 -6.84 -3.09 -2.76
N CYS A 260 -7.57 -2.14 -3.36
CA CYS A 260 -9.00 -2.31 -3.61
C CYS A 260 -9.27 -3.37 -4.69
N CYS A 261 -10.30 -4.20 -4.54
CA CYS A 261 -10.72 -5.24 -5.51
C CYS A 261 -9.58 -6.19 -5.96
N GLN A 262 -8.53 -6.34 -5.16
CA GLN A 262 -7.41 -7.22 -5.48
C GLN A 262 -7.59 -8.57 -4.77
N PRO A 263 -7.46 -9.71 -5.48
CA PRO A 263 -7.48 -11.01 -4.84
C PRO A 263 -6.27 -11.15 -3.92
N GLN A 264 -6.46 -11.83 -2.77
CA GLN A 264 -5.34 -12.12 -1.88
C GLN A 264 -4.34 -13.05 -2.59
N PRO A 265 -3.03 -12.71 -2.60
CA PRO A 265 -2.03 -13.58 -3.20
C PRO A 265 -1.95 -14.90 -2.42
N PRO A 266 -1.79 -16.05 -3.10
CA PRO A 266 -1.58 -17.31 -2.42
C PRO A 266 -0.22 -17.30 -1.70
N LEU A 267 -0.14 -17.99 -0.56
CA LEU A 267 1.11 -18.14 0.19
C LEU A 267 2.16 -18.89 -0.63
N THR A 268 3.38 -18.33 -0.71
CA THR A 268 4.51 -18.98 -1.37
C THR A 268 4.99 -20.19 -0.55
N LEU A 269 5.74 -21.10 -1.20
CA LEU A 269 6.31 -22.26 -0.51
C LEU A 269 7.21 -21.83 0.67
N ILE A 270 8.02 -20.79 0.47
CA ILE A 270 8.94 -20.26 1.48
C ILE A 270 8.15 -19.71 2.67
N GLN A 271 7.07 -18.95 2.43
CA GLN A 271 6.20 -18.47 3.49
C GLN A 271 5.55 -19.64 4.26
N LYS A 272 5.05 -20.66 3.57
CA LYS A 272 4.47 -21.86 4.22
C LYS A 272 5.48 -22.55 5.13
N LEU A 273 6.72 -22.72 4.66
CA LEU A 273 7.80 -23.31 5.46
C LEU A 273 8.14 -22.44 6.66
N ALA A 274 8.21 -21.10 6.50
CA ALA A 274 8.47 -20.18 7.60
C ALA A 274 7.35 -20.22 8.67
N PHE A 275 6.09 -20.19 8.25
CA PHE A 275 4.96 -20.33 9.18
C PHE A 275 4.96 -21.69 9.88
N CYS A 276 5.27 -22.77 9.17
CA CYS A 276 5.41 -24.11 9.76
C CYS A 276 6.53 -24.14 10.81
N PHE A 277 7.69 -23.54 10.53
CA PHE A 277 8.79 -23.43 11.48
C PHE A 277 8.37 -22.69 12.75
N PHE A 278 7.68 -21.55 12.63
CA PHE A 278 7.21 -20.80 13.78
C PHE A 278 6.14 -21.56 14.57
N THR A 279 5.18 -22.22 13.93
CA THR A 279 4.15 -23.00 14.62
C THR A 279 4.74 -24.21 15.36
N LEU A 280 5.68 -24.92 14.75
CA LEU A 280 6.41 -26.02 15.41
C LEU A 280 7.21 -25.52 16.61
N SER A 281 7.86 -24.35 16.49
CA SER A 281 8.60 -23.73 17.61
C SER A 281 7.68 -23.36 18.78
N MET A 282 6.49 -22.82 18.48
CA MET A 282 5.45 -22.53 19.48
C MET A 282 4.98 -23.80 20.19
N LEU A 283 4.66 -24.85 19.43
CA LEU A 283 4.20 -26.12 19.98
C LEU A 283 5.28 -26.80 20.82
N GLY A 284 6.53 -26.80 20.35
CA GLY A 284 7.67 -27.33 21.09
C GLY A 284 7.88 -26.61 22.44
N TYR A 285 7.81 -25.27 22.43
CA TYR A 285 7.88 -24.48 23.67
C TYR A 285 6.75 -24.83 24.64
N LEU A 286 5.51 -24.90 24.15
CA LEU A 286 4.34 -25.24 24.98
C LEU A 286 4.47 -26.65 25.58
N ILE A 287 4.93 -27.63 24.81
CA ILE A 287 5.14 -29.01 25.29
C ILE A 287 6.18 -29.04 26.40
N ILE A 288 7.35 -28.42 26.20
CA ILE A 288 8.41 -28.38 27.23
C ILE A 288 7.92 -27.67 28.48
N HIS A 289 7.23 -26.54 28.33
CA HIS A 289 6.66 -25.80 29.45
C HIS A 289 5.59 -26.61 30.20
N LEU A 290 4.75 -27.37 29.51
CA LEU A 290 3.76 -28.26 30.12
C LEU A 290 4.42 -29.43 30.87
N ILE A 291 5.47 -30.04 30.29
CA ILE A 291 6.25 -31.10 30.95
C ILE A 291 6.90 -30.56 32.23
N HIS A 292 7.52 -29.39 32.17
CA HIS A 292 8.16 -28.77 33.33
C HIS A 292 7.13 -28.44 34.42
N ARG A 293 5.97 -27.88 34.03
CA ARG A 293 4.86 -27.60 34.96
C ARG A 293 4.31 -28.88 35.59
N ASN A 294 4.21 -29.98 34.84
CA ASN A 294 3.71 -31.24 35.35
C ASN A 294 4.71 -31.91 36.30
N ASN A 295 6.01 -31.91 35.97
CA ASN A 295 7.07 -32.38 36.86
C ASN A 295 7.14 -31.55 38.14
N TYR A 296 6.98 -30.23 38.05
CA TYR A 296 6.91 -29.36 39.22
C TYR A 296 5.68 -29.66 40.10
N ARG A 297 4.50 -29.86 39.49
CA ARG A 297 3.29 -30.28 40.23
C ARG A 297 3.45 -31.66 40.89
N LYS A 298 4.09 -32.61 40.22
CA LYS A 298 4.36 -33.96 40.75
C LYS A 298 5.34 -33.92 41.92
N ASN A 299 6.39 -33.09 41.85
CA ASN A 299 7.32 -32.88 42.95
C ASN A 299 6.71 -32.12 44.14
N LYS A 300 5.72 -31.24 43.90
CA LYS A 300 5.00 -30.53 44.99
C LYS A 300 3.95 -31.40 45.69
N SER A 301 3.48 -32.48 45.06
CA SER A 301 2.49 -33.40 45.65
C SER A 301 3.10 -34.44 46.61
N CYS A 302 4.43 -34.52 46.72
CA CYS A 302 5.15 -35.44 47.61
C CYS A 302 5.99 -34.67 48.65
N THR A 303 5.35 -33.79 49.42
CA THR A 303 5.91 -33.34 50.71
C THR A 303 4.91 -33.68 51.79
N ASP A 304 4.96 -34.94 52.22
CA ASP A 304 4.42 -35.33 53.51
C ASP A 304 5.22 -34.63 54.61
N VAL A 305 4.47 -34.22 55.62
CA VAL A 305 4.90 -33.49 56.80
C VAL A 305 5.72 -34.43 57.68
N GLU A 306 7.04 -34.41 57.57
CA GLU A 306 8.00 -34.67 58.67
C GLU A 306 9.44 -34.71 58.12
N SER A 307 10.19 -33.63 58.34
CA SER A 307 11.60 -33.66 58.71
C SER A 307 12.12 -32.22 58.73
N GLY A 308 12.53 -31.77 59.91
CA GLY A 308 13.25 -30.52 60.10
C GLY A 308 14.73 -30.71 59.78
N GLU A 309 15.14 -30.35 58.56
CA GLU A 309 16.52 -30.06 58.21
C GLU A 309 16.56 -28.88 57.23
N GLU A 310 17.52 -27.97 57.45
CA GLU A 310 17.73 -26.75 56.68
C GLU A 310 17.81 -27.05 55.17
N LYS A 311 16.91 -26.44 54.40
CA LYS A 311 16.96 -26.52 52.94
C LYS A 311 18.17 -25.73 52.43
N PRO A 312 19.09 -26.31 51.65
CA PRO A 312 20.01 -25.51 50.88
C PRO A 312 19.21 -24.74 49.83
N ALA A 313 19.64 -23.51 49.56
CA ALA A 313 19.01 -22.57 48.64
C ALA A 313 18.52 -23.28 47.36
N ILE A 314 17.23 -23.11 47.05
CA ILE A 314 16.59 -23.60 45.83
C ILE A 314 17.43 -23.14 44.64
N SER A 315 18.16 -24.07 44.04
CA SER A 315 18.85 -23.84 42.78
C SER A 315 17.78 -23.50 41.74
N ALA A 316 17.88 -22.30 41.16
CA ALA A 316 17.03 -21.91 40.05
C ALA A 316 17.10 -23.00 38.97
N PRO A 317 15.97 -23.49 38.44
CA PRO A 317 15.99 -24.54 37.42
C PRO A 317 16.82 -24.04 36.23
N SER A 318 17.85 -24.78 35.86
CA SER A 318 18.68 -24.49 34.69
C SER A 318 17.80 -24.59 33.44
N VAL A 319 17.32 -23.44 32.96
CA VAL A 319 16.54 -23.35 31.72
C VAL A 319 17.37 -23.95 30.59
N SER A 320 16.82 -24.95 29.90
CA SER A 320 17.53 -25.62 28.81
C SER A 320 17.78 -24.61 27.67
N THR A 321 18.97 -24.64 27.06
CA THR A 321 19.29 -23.82 25.88
C THR A 321 18.25 -23.97 24.77
N LEU A 322 17.69 -25.17 24.62
CA LEU A 322 16.61 -25.44 23.66
C LEU A 322 15.32 -24.70 24.01
N GLU A 323 14.94 -24.66 25.28
CA GLU A 323 13.76 -23.95 25.76
C GLU A 323 13.90 -22.44 25.51
N MET A 324 15.08 -21.88 25.78
CA MET A 324 15.39 -20.48 25.51
C MET A 324 15.29 -20.16 24.00
N LEU A 325 15.84 -21.02 23.14
CA LEU A 325 15.75 -20.85 21.69
C LEU A 325 14.30 -20.92 21.18
N LEU A 326 13.53 -21.92 21.62
CA LEU A 326 12.13 -22.08 21.24
C LEU A 326 11.28 -20.89 21.72
N HIS A 327 11.53 -20.37 22.93
CA HIS A 327 10.89 -19.17 23.43
C HIS A 327 11.22 -17.92 22.59
N CYS A 328 12.48 -17.75 22.18
CA CYS A 328 12.89 -16.66 21.28
C CYS A 328 12.23 -16.78 19.89
N PHE A 329 12.19 -17.97 19.30
CA PHE A 329 11.50 -18.21 18.03
C PHE A 329 9.99 -18.03 18.13
N CYS A 330 9.40 -18.40 19.27
CA CYS A 330 8.00 -18.13 19.61
C CYS A 330 7.72 -16.63 19.58
N LYS A 331 8.50 -15.83 20.32
CA LYS A 331 8.37 -14.36 20.33
C LYS A 331 8.52 -13.77 18.93
N LEU A 332 9.53 -14.20 18.18
CA LEU A 332 9.74 -13.75 16.82
C LEU A 332 8.57 -14.12 15.90
N GLY A 333 8.07 -15.36 16.00
CA GLY A 333 6.93 -15.84 15.23
C GLY A 333 5.68 -14.99 15.49
N LEU A 334 5.39 -14.66 16.74
CA LEU A 334 4.26 -13.78 17.09
C LEU A 334 4.41 -12.37 16.49
N ILE A 335 5.61 -11.78 16.55
CA ILE A 335 5.87 -10.46 15.94
C ILE A 335 5.70 -10.53 14.42
N MET A 336 6.24 -11.58 13.78
CA MET A 336 6.13 -11.77 12.34
C MET A 336 4.69 -12.03 11.89
N THR A 337 3.93 -12.82 12.64
CA THR A 337 2.49 -13.03 12.40
C THR A 337 1.74 -11.71 12.53
N TYR A 338 2.03 -10.89 13.55
CA TYR A 338 1.42 -9.58 13.70
C TYR A 338 1.67 -8.69 12.46
N PHE A 339 2.92 -8.58 12.01
CA PHE A 339 3.24 -7.81 10.80
C PHE A 339 2.55 -8.35 9.54
N TYR A 340 2.51 -9.68 9.39
CA TYR A 340 1.81 -10.31 8.27
C TYR A 340 0.31 -9.97 8.29
N LEU A 341 -0.33 -10.01 9.46
CA LEU A 341 -1.74 -9.67 9.60
C LEU A 341 -2.03 -8.18 9.36
N CYS A 342 -1.11 -7.28 9.76
CA CYS A 342 -1.26 -5.84 9.53
C CYS A 342 -1.16 -5.45 8.06
N ASP A 343 -0.24 -6.05 7.30
CA ASP A 343 0.01 -5.65 5.92
C ASP A 343 -0.66 -6.56 4.89
N ARG A 344 -0.56 -7.88 5.04
CA ARG A 344 -1.04 -8.85 4.05
C ARG A 344 -2.47 -9.30 4.28
N ALA A 345 -2.93 -9.38 5.53
CA ALA A 345 -4.32 -9.69 5.80
C ALA A 345 -5.22 -8.45 5.66
N ASN A 346 -6.46 -8.64 5.21
CA ASN A 346 -7.47 -7.57 5.16
C ASN A 346 -8.21 -7.43 6.49
N LEU A 347 -7.53 -7.65 7.62
CA LEU A 347 -8.12 -7.55 8.95
C LEU A 347 -8.21 -6.09 9.41
N PHE A 348 -7.22 -5.28 9.06
CA PHE A 348 -7.14 -3.87 9.42
C PHE A 348 -7.47 -2.99 8.23
N MET A 349 -8.03 -1.81 8.52
CA MET A 349 -8.34 -0.82 7.50
C MET A 349 -7.04 -0.29 6.88
N LYS A 350 -7.00 -0.22 5.55
CA LYS A 350 -5.91 0.38 4.79
C LYS A 350 -6.32 1.75 4.28
N GLU A 351 -5.41 2.71 4.37
CA GLU A 351 -5.60 4.09 3.94
C GLU A 351 -4.32 4.58 3.25
N ASN A 352 -4.46 5.45 2.24
CA ASN A 352 -3.30 6.10 1.68
C ASN A 352 -2.72 7.10 2.68
N LYS A 353 -1.39 7.21 2.68
CA LYS A 353 -0.70 8.24 3.44
C LYS A 353 -1.04 9.61 2.86
N PHE A 354 -1.48 10.53 3.71
CA PHE A 354 -1.83 11.89 3.31
C PHE A 354 -1.08 12.90 4.16
N TYR A 355 -0.26 13.70 3.48
CA TYR A 355 0.55 14.71 4.15
C TYR A 355 -0.29 15.93 4.51
N THR A 356 -0.16 16.34 5.77
CA THR A 356 -0.55 17.68 6.23
C THR A 356 0.58 18.22 7.11
N HIS A 357 0.75 19.55 7.17
CA HIS A 357 1.76 20.13 8.06
C HIS A 357 1.53 19.72 9.52
N SER A 358 0.27 19.70 9.97
CA SER A 358 -0.11 19.29 11.31
C SER A 358 0.24 17.83 11.60
N SER A 359 -0.06 16.90 10.69
CA SER A 359 0.24 15.47 10.89
C SER A 359 1.74 15.16 10.96
N PHE A 360 2.60 16.05 10.45
CA PHE A 360 4.05 15.92 10.53
C PHE A 360 4.66 16.65 11.72
N PHE A 361 4.35 17.94 11.91
CA PHE A 361 5.02 18.78 12.92
C PHE A 361 4.50 18.53 14.34
N ILE A 362 3.23 18.19 14.54
CA ILE A 362 2.69 17.94 15.89
C ILE A 362 3.40 16.76 16.57
N PRO A 363 3.56 15.57 15.93
CA PRO A 363 4.34 14.49 16.52
C PRO A 363 5.79 14.86 16.81
N ILE A 364 6.43 15.68 15.97
CA ILE A 364 7.82 16.12 16.20
C ILE A 364 7.90 16.99 17.46
N VAL A 365 7.01 17.98 17.60
CA VAL A 365 6.94 18.83 18.79
C VAL A 365 6.66 17.98 20.03
N TYR A 366 5.74 17.02 19.94
CA TYR A 366 5.41 16.13 21.05
C TYR A 366 6.63 15.31 21.51
N ILE A 367 7.36 14.68 20.58
CA ILE A 367 8.56 13.92 20.94
C ILE A 367 9.64 14.86 21.49
N LEU A 368 9.82 16.05 20.93
CA LEU A 368 10.77 17.05 21.43
C LEU A 368 10.47 17.43 22.89
N VAL A 369 9.20 17.71 23.21
CA VAL A 369 8.77 18.02 24.56
C VAL A 369 9.05 16.85 25.51
N LEU A 370 8.70 15.62 25.13
CA LEU A 370 9.04 14.44 25.93
C LEU A 370 10.56 14.31 26.12
N GLY A 371 11.34 14.50 25.06
CA GLY A 371 12.80 14.43 25.09
C GLY A 371 13.42 15.38 26.11
N VAL A 372 12.91 16.62 26.20
CA VAL A 372 13.37 17.61 27.19
C VAL A 372 13.12 17.14 28.63
N PHE A 373 11.98 16.50 28.89
CA PHE A 373 11.63 15.99 30.23
C PHE A 373 12.41 14.74 30.65
N TYR A 374 12.90 13.95 29.70
CA TYR A 374 13.64 12.70 29.95
C TYR A 374 15.15 12.84 29.70
N THR A 375 15.73 13.99 30.04
CA THR A 375 17.17 14.22 29.92
C THR A 375 17.94 13.61 31.10
N GLU A 376 19.01 12.88 30.81
CA GLU A 376 19.93 12.31 31.81
C GLU A 376 21.34 12.89 31.66
N SER A 377 22.07 13.00 32.78
CA SER A 377 23.47 13.43 32.75
C SER A 377 24.37 12.32 32.19
N SER A 378 25.18 12.64 31.19
CA SER A 378 26.13 11.67 30.61
C SER A 378 27.31 11.37 31.55
N LYS A 379 27.79 10.13 31.51
CA LYS A 379 28.91 9.65 32.34
C LYS A 379 30.29 10.04 31.78
N GLU A 380 30.38 10.38 30.49
CA GLU A 380 31.63 10.71 29.82
C GLU A 380 31.65 12.20 29.41
N THR A 381 32.73 12.91 29.71
CA THR A 381 32.92 14.33 29.34
C THR A 381 33.41 14.55 27.92
N LYS A 382 33.72 13.47 27.18
CA LYS A 382 34.20 13.55 25.80
C LYS A 382 33.06 13.92 24.86
N VAL A 383 33.28 14.93 24.02
CA VAL A 383 32.35 15.30 22.94
C VAL A 383 32.19 14.13 21.96
N LEU A 384 30.94 13.83 21.56
CA LEU A 384 30.56 12.67 20.75
C LEU A 384 30.91 11.34 21.43
N ASN A 385 30.61 11.25 22.73
CA ASN A 385 30.62 9.96 23.41
C ASN A 385 29.54 9.03 22.83
N ARG A 386 29.63 7.75 23.22
CA ARG A 386 28.70 6.74 22.70
C ARG A 386 27.24 7.07 23.03
N GLU A 387 26.97 7.53 24.24
CA GLU A 387 25.63 7.89 24.72
C GLU A 387 24.99 8.96 23.83
N GLN A 388 25.72 10.05 23.53
CA GLN A 388 25.29 11.13 22.64
C GLN A 388 25.04 10.63 21.21
N THR A 389 25.91 9.77 20.68
CA THR A 389 25.71 9.23 19.32
C THR A 389 24.54 8.25 19.23
N ASP A 390 24.30 7.46 20.27
CA ASP A 390 23.17 6.52 20.33
C ASP A 390 21.85 7.30 20.50
N GLU A 391 21.84 8.39 21.28
CA GLU A 391 20.68 9.30 21.40
C GLU A 391 20.38 10.00 20.07
N TRP A 392 21.40 10.57 19.40
CA TRP A 392 21.23 11.22 18.10
C TRP A 392 20.68 10.23 17.05
N LYS A 393 21.13 8.96 17.06
CA LYS A 393 20.54 7.91 16.21
C LYS A 393 19.07 7.65 16.54
N GLY A 394 18.71 7.62 17.82
CA GLY A 394 17.32 7.47 18.27
C GLY A 394 16.43 8.59 17.74
N TRP A 395 16.86 9.86 17.90
CA TRP A 395 16.14 11.02 17.35
C TRP A 395 15.96 10.92 15.84
N MET A 396 17.02 10.55 15.10
CA MET A 396 16.93 10.35 13.66
C MET A 396 15.90 9.26 13.31
N GLN A 397 15.89 8.13 14.02
CA GLN A 397 14.90 7.06 13.78
C GLN A 397 13.47 7.52 14.00
N LEU A 398 13.19 8.27 15.08
CA LEU A 398 11.86 8.80 15.36
C LEU A 398 11.39 9.78 14.29
N VAL A 399 12.26 10.70 13.86
CA VAL A 399 11.94 11.68 12.81
C VAL A 399 11.73 11.00 11.46
N ILE A 400 12.57 10.01 11.10
CA ILE A 400 12.41 9.20 9.88
C ILE A 400 11.10 8.40 9.92
N LEU A 401 10.72 7.87 11.08
CA LEU A 401 9.45 7.15 11.27
C LEU A 401 8.25 8.08 11.06
N ILE A 402 8.23 9.26 11.70
CA ILE A 402 7.16 10.26 11.52
C ILE A 402 7.05 10.67 10.06
N TYR A 403 8.18 10.91 9.40
CA TYR A 403 8.23 11.20 7.97
C TYR A 403 7.56 10.11 7.12
N HIS A 404 7.84 8.84 7.40
CA HIS A 404 7.25 7.73 6.66
C HIS A 404 5.78 7.47 6.98
N ILE A 405 5.33 7.73 8.22
CA ILE A 405 3.91 7.56 8.62
C ILE A 405 3.06 8.69 8.03
N SER A 406 3.53 9.94 8.14
CA SER A 406 2.81 11.13 7.65
C SER A 406 2.79 11.28 6.12
N GLY A 407 3.60 10.50 5.39
CA GLY A 407 3.71 10.62 3.94
C GLY A 407 4.40 11.92 3.49
N ALA A 408 5.25 12.50 4.34
CA ALA A 408 5.89 13.80 4.10
C ALA A 408 6.92 13.81 2.95
N SER A 409 7.10 12.71 2.24
CA SER A 409 7.93 12.61 1.04
C SER A 409 7.47 13.52 -0.10
N THR A 410 6.20 13.92 -0.10
CA THR A 410 5.63 14.84 -1.10
C THR A 410 6.06 16.28 -0.90
N PHE A 411 6.52 16.66 0.29
CA PHE A 411 6.98 18.00 0.61
C PHE A 411 8.51 18.08 0.55
N LEU A 412 9.01 18.72 -0.51
CA LEU A 412 10.44 18.74 -0.86
C LEU A 412 11.38 19.21 0.28
N PRO A 413 11.08 20.30 1.03
CA PRO A 413 11.97 20.75 2.11
C PRO A 413 12.16 19.69 3.20
N VAL A 414 11.08 19.01 3.61
CA VAL A 414 11.17 17.92 4.60
C VAL A 414 11.94 16.74 4.02
N TYR A 415 11.67 16.35 2.77
CA TYR A 415 12.41 15.31 2.09
C TYR A 415 13.93 15.56 2.12
N MET A 416 14.37 16.78 1.80
CA MET A 416 15.79 17.16 1.81
C MET A 416 16.42 17.02 3.21
N HIS A 417 15.73 17.48 4.26
CA HIS A 417 16.22 17.34 5.64
C HIS A 417 16.35 15.87 6.06
N ILE A 418 15.34 15.05 5.75
CA ILE A 418 15.37 13.61 6.05
C ILE A 418 16.53 12.93 5.34
N ARG A 419 16.85 13.33 4.10
CA ARG A 419 18.03 12.82 3.39
C ARG A 419 19.34 13.14 4.11
N VAL A 420 19.48 14.34 4.65
CA VAL A 420 20.64 14.70 5.49
C VAL A 420 20.71 13.84 6.76
N LEU A 421 19.57 13.57 7.42
CA LEU A 421 19.54 12.68 8.58
C LEU A 421 19.94 11.23 8.24
N VAL A 422 19.45 10.69 7.12
CA VAL A 422 19.83 9.34 6.66
C VAL A 422 21.32 9.27 6.37
N ALA A 423 21.89 10.27 5.70
CA ALA A 423 23.33 10.37 5.47
C ALA A 423 24.11 10.48 6.80
N ALA A 424 23.69 11.33 7.72
CA ALA A 424 24.32 11.44 9.04
C ALA A 424 24.30 10.11 9.82
N TYR A 425 23.18 9.38 9.75
CA TYR A 425 23.06 8.07 10.38
C TYR A 425 24.04 7.05 9.78
N LEU A 426 24.14 7.00 8.45
CA LEU A 426 25.09 6.15 7.73
C LEU A 426 26.54 6.51 8.11
N PHE A 427 26.88 7.80 8.10
CA PHE A 427 28.20 8.29 8.51
C PHE A 427 28.56 7.85 9.92
N GLN A 428 27.68 8.05 10.89
CA GLN A 428 27.92 7.64 12.28
C GLN A 428 28.09 6.11 12.42
N THR A 429 27.36 5.34 11.62
CA THR A 429 27.47 3.88 11.62
C THR A 429 28.82 3.46 11.03
N GLY A 430 29.21 4.03 9.89
CA GLY A 430 30.52 3.82 9.26
C GLY A 430 31.67 4.24 10.16
N TYR A 431 31.61 5.45 10.73
CA TYR A 431 32.60 5.99 11.66
C TYR A 431 32.77 5.11 12.90
N GLY A 432 31.69 4.59 13.47
CA GLY A 432 31.75 3.67 14.61
C GLY A 432 32.48 2.37 14.28
N HIS A 433 32.22 1.79 13.11
CA HIS A 433 32.92 0.58 12.64
C HIS A 433 34.39 0.87 12.29
N PHE A 434 34.66 1.96 11.58
CA PHE A 434 36.02 2.41 11.28
C PHE A 434 36.83 2.61 12.57
N SER A 435 36.29 3.36 13.53
CA SER A 435 36.94 3.65 14.82
C SER A 435 37.22 2.37 15.61
N TYR A 436 36.30 1.41 15.60
CA TYR A 436 36.52 0.10 16.22
C TYR A 436 37.74 -0.61 15.62
N PHE A 437 37.79 -0.74 14.29
CA PHE A 437 38.90 -1.41 13.60
C PHE A 437 40.22 -0.64 13.76
N TRP A 438 40.18 0.69 13.71
CA TRP A 438 41.34 1.55 13.87
C TRP A 438 41.96 1.47 15.27
N ILE A 439 41.14 1.45 16.32
CA ILE A 439 41.61 1.45 17.72
C ILE A 439 41.92 0.03 18.19
N LYS A 440 41.01 -0.93 17.99
CA LYS A 440 41.14 -2.29 18.52
C LYS A 440 41.96 -3.21 17.61
N GLY A 441 41.99 -2.97 16.30
CA GLY A 441 42.71 -3.82 15.35
C GLY A 441 42.15 -5.24 15.19
N ASP A 442 40.90 -5.48 15.60
CA ASP A 442 40.25 -6.79 15.52
C ASP A 442 39.55 -6.97 14.17
N PHE A 443 40.19 -7.71 13.27
CA PHE A 443 39.68 -8.06 11.94
C PHE A 443 39.18 -9.51 11.87
N GLY A 444 38.79 -10.10 12.99
CA GLY A 444 38.32 -11.48 13.03
C GLY A 444 37.01 -11.70 12.25
N VAL A 445 36.92 -12.83 11.53
CA VAL A 445 35.71 -13.22 10.77
C VAL A 445 34.49 -13.37 11.68
N TYR A 446 34.69 -13.83 12.93
CA TYR A 446 33.62 -13.93 13.94
C TYR A 446 32.90 -12.59 14.15
N ARG A 447 33.65 -11.49 14.26
CA ARG A 447 33.10 -10.14 14.44
C ARG A 447 32.29 -9.70 13.23
N VAL A 448 32.78 -9.98 12.04
CA VAL A 448 32.07 -9.69 10.77
C VAL A 448 30.74 -10.43 10.75
N CYS A 449 30.73 -11.74 11.01
CA CYS A 449 29.50 -12.54 11.07
C CYS A 449 28.52 -12.02 12.13
N GLN A 450 29.01 -11.63 13.32
CA GLN A 450 28.18 -11.07 14.38
C GLN A 450 27.51 -9.75 13.96
N VAL A 451 28.25 -8.84 13.31
CA VAL A 451 27.71 -7.56 12.84
C VAL A 451 26.72 -7.78 11.69
N LEU A 452 27.06 -8.62 10.72
CA LEU A 452 26.18 -8.96 9.61
C LEU A 452 24.86 -9.56 10.11
N PHE A 453 24.92 -10.49 11.05
CA PHE A 453 23.73 -11.05 11.68
C PHE A 453 22.89 -9.97 12.35
N ARG A 454 23.51 -9.13 13.20
CA ARG A 454 22.79 -8.06 13.92
C ARG A 454 22.09 -7.07 12.99
N LEU A 455 22.72 -6.71 11.87
CA LEU A 455 22.16 -5.77 10.90
C LEU A 455 21.02 -6.39 10.08
N ASN A 456 21.19 -7.64 9.64
CA ASN A 456 20.35 -8.24 8.60
C ASN A 456 19.23 -9.13 9.14
N PHE A 457 19.37 -9.69 10.35
CA PHE A 457 18.50 -10.76 10.86
C PHE A 457 17.01 -10.44 10.74
N LEU A 458 16.56 -9.31 11.27
CA LEU A 458 15.14 -8.94 11.25
C LEU A 458 14.63 -8.73 9.81
N VAL A 459 15.41 -8.05 8.97
CA VAL A 459 15.01 -7.74 7.60
C VAL A 459 14.92 -8.99 6.74
N VAL A 460 15.87 -9.92 6.87
CA VAL A 460 15.84 -11.19 6.12
C VAL A 460 14.61 -12.01 6.50
N VAL A 461 14.30 -12.12 7.80
CA VAL A 461 13.09 -12.81 8.26
C VAL A 461 11.83 -12.10 7.75
N LEU A 462 11.83 -10.77 7.74
CA LEU A 462 10.70 -9.98 7.22
C LEU A 462 10.52 -10.17 5.71
N CYS A 463 11.60 -10.22 4.92
CA CYS A 463 11.55 -10.52 3.49
C CYS A 463 10.93 -11.90 3.22
N ILE A 464 11.29 -12.90 4.02
CA ILE A 464 10.75 -14.27 3.93
C ILE A 464 9.25 -14.29 4.24
N VAL A 465 8.83 -13.69 5.36
CA VAL A 465 7.43 -13.70 5.81
C VAL A 465 6.55 -12.85 4.91
N MET A 466 7.07 -11.71 4.43
CA MET A 466 6.30 -10.75 3.64
C MET A 466 6.36 -11.01 2.13
N ASP A 467 7.18 -11.94 1.66
CA ASP A 467 7.45 -12.19 0.24
C ASP A 467 7.83 -10.90 -0.49
N ARG A 468 8.91 -10.25 0.00
CA ARG A 468 9.45 -9.02 -0.58
C ARG A 468 10.96 -9.17 -0.80
N PRO A 469 11.49 -8.63 -1.92
CA PRO A 469 12.93 -8.67 -2.18
C PRO A 469 13.68 -7.87 -1.12
N TYR A 470 14.94 -8.25 -0.86
CA TYR A 470 15.77 -7.64 0.17
C TYR A 470 15.97 -6.13 -0.04
N GLN A 471 16.11 -5.71 -1.30
CA GLN A 471 16.19 -4.30 -1.71
C GLN A 471 14.97 -3.45 -1.32
N PHE A 472 13.79 -4.05 -1.05
CA PHE A 472 12.62 -3.31 -0.57
C PHE A 472 12.93 -2.56 0.74
N TYR A 473 13.78 -3.14 1.60
CA TYR A 473 14.25 -2.53 2.83
C TYR A 473 15.62 -1.87 2.66
N TYR A 474 15.80 -1.10 1.57
CA TYR A 474 17.06 -0.61 1.00
C TYR A 474 18.12 -0.09 1.99
N PHE A 475 17.70 0.48 3.13
CA PHE A 475 18.60 1.02 4.13
C PHE A 475 19.53 -0.03 4.75
N VAL A 476 19.02 -1.23 5.04
CA VAL A 476 19.82 -2.32 5.64
C VAL A 476 20.83 -2.93 4.66
N PRO A 477 20.48 -3.21 3.38
CA PRO A 477 21.44 -3.53 2.34
C PRO A 477 22.53 -2.46 2.20
N LEU A 478 22.15 -1.18 2.26
CA LEU A 478 23.08 -0.05 2.15
C LEU A 478 24.10 -0.02 3.29
N VAL A 479 23.65 -0.10 4.54
CA VAL A 479 24.54 -0.16 5.71
C VAL A 479 25.46 -1.39 5.64
N THR A 480 24.93 -2.53 5.22
CA THR A 480 25.70 -3.78 5.10
C THR A 480 26.82 -3.65 4.08
N VAL A 481 26.54 -3.06 2.90
CA VAL A 481 27.55 -2.85 1.86
C VAL A 481 28.63 -1.89 2.33
N TRP A 482 28.26 -0.77 2.96
CA TRP A 482 29.24 0.17 3.51
C TRP A 482 30.10 -0.43 4.61
N PHE A 483 29.50 -1.23 5.50
CA PHE A 483 30.27 -1.98 6.49
C PHE A 483 31.30 -2.91 5.85
N MET A 484 30.90 -3.66 4.80
CA MET A 484 31.81 -4.54 4.07
C MET A 484 32.93 -3.78 3.35
N ILE A 485 32.62 -2.61 2.76
CA ILE A 485 33.61 -1.73 2.13
C ILE A 485 34.63 -1.26 3.18
N ILE A 486 34.18 -0.73 4.32
CA ILE A 486 35.06 -0.26 5.41
C ILE A 486 35.94 -1.40 5.93
N TYR A 487 35.35 -2.58 6.16
CA TYR A 487 36.08 -3.76 6.58
C TYR A 487 37.15 -4.15 5.55
N ALA A 488 36.79 -4.24 4.27
CA ALA A 488 37.74 -4.59 3.21
C ALA A 488 38.89 -3.58 3.12
N THR A 489 38.62 -2.28 3.10
CA THR A 489 39.66 -1.24 3.00
C THR A 489 40.68 -1.31 4.14
N LEU A 490 40.22 -1.56 5.37
CA LEU A 490 41.10 -1.62 6.55
C LEU A 490 41.79 -2.98 6.72
N ALA A 491 41.10 -4.09 6.40
CA ALA A 491 41.62 -5.44 6.55
C ALA A 491 42.63 -5.83 5.46
N LEU A 492 42.48 -5.29 4.24
CA LEU A 492 43.42 -5.51 3.13
C LEU A 492 44.83 -5.13 3.54
N TRP A 493 45.81 -5.92 3.13
CA TRP A 493 47.20 -5.66 3.50
C TRP A 493 47.71 -4.34 2.85
N PRO A 494 48.48 -3.50 3.57
CA PRO A 494 48.89 -3.65 4.97
C PRO A 494 47.79 -3.23 5.95
N GLN A 495 47.65 -3.98 7.06
CA GLN A 495 46.73 -3.61 8.15
C GLN A 495 47.34 -2.44 8.94
N ILE A 496 46.64 -1.30 8.92
CA ILE A 496 47.07 -0.06 9.56
C ILE A 496 46.12 0.20 10.73
N VAL A 497 46.66 0.10 11.94
CA VAL A 497 45.95 0.29 13.21
C VAL A 497 46.60 1.46 13.94
N GLN A 498 45.87 2.16 14.80
CA GLN A 498 46.34 3.35 15.52
C GLN A 498 47.70 3.15 16.19
N LYS A 499 47.92 2.01 16.86
CA LYS A 499 49.19 1.69 17.52
C LYS A 499 50.39 1.71 16.57
N LYS A 500 50.19 1.23 15.34
CA LYS A 500 51.22 1.18 14.29
C LYS A 500 51.39 2.54 13.60
N ALA A 501 50.29 3.26 13.42
CA ALA A 501 50.27 4.59 12.82
C ALA A 501 50.98 5.64 13.68
N ASN A 502 50.76 5.63 14.99
CA ASN A 502 51.39 6.58 15.92
C ASN A 502 52.94 6.46 15.96
N GLY A 503 53.50 5.32 15.55
CA GLY A 503 54.94 5.10 15.52
C GLY A 503 55.66 5.65 14.27
N SER A 504 54.95 6.02 13.20
CA SER A 504 55.57 6.58 11.99
C SER A 504 54.56 7.31 11.08
N CYS A 505 54.96 8.46 10.55
CA CYS A 505 54.20 9.22 9.56
C CYS A 505 53.91 8.40 8.27
N LEU A 506 54.78 7.45 7.91
CA LEU A 506 54.62 6.59 6.73
C LEU A 506 53.30 5.79 6.74
N TRP A 507 52.86 5.34 7.91
CA TRP A 507 51.61 4.59 8.05
C TRP A 507 50.37 5.47 7.92
N HIS A 508 50.46 6.75 8.29
CA HIS A 508 49.39 7.72 8.04
C HIS A 508 49.26 8.00 6.54
N PHE A 509 50.38 8.13 5.82
CA PHE A 509 50.38 8.25 4.37
C PHE A 509 49.82 7.00 3.68
N GLY A 510 50.16 5.80 4.17
CA GLY A 510 49.60 4.54 3.68
C GLY A 510 48.08 4.44 3.85
N LEU A 511 47.54 4.94 4.95
CA LEU A 511 46.08 5.02 5.16
C LEU A 511 45.44 6.02 4.19
N LEU A 512 46.04 7.20 4.03
CA LEU A 512 45.55 8.22 3.09
C LEU A 512 45.47 7.66 1.66
N LEU A 513 46.50 6.93 1.22
CA LEU A 513 46.51 6.30 -0.10
C LEU A 513 45.36 5.29 -0.26
N LYS A 514 45.09 4.47 0.76
CA LYS A 514 43.94 3.54 0.76
C LYS A 514 42.61 4.28 0.62
N LEU A 515 42.43 5.40 1.32
CA LEU A 515 41.21 6.21 1.25
C LEU A 515 41.06 6.90 -0.11
N ILE A 516 42.14 7.41 -0.70
CA ILE A 516 42.13 7.98 -2.06
C ILE A 516 41.78 6.91 -3.10
N CYS A 517 42.34 5.70 -2.97
CA CYS A 517 42.00 4.57 -3.82
C CYS A 517 40.51 4.23 -3.70
N LEU A 518 39.98 4.12 -2.48
CA LEU A 518 38.55 3.91 -2.24
C LEU A 518 37.69 5.02 -2.87
N LEU A 519 38.06 6.28 -2.68
CA LEU A 519 37.34 7.43 -3.26
C LEU A 519 37.32 7.37 -4.79
N THR A 520 38.44 6.97 -5.40
CA THR A 520 38.55 6.78 -6.85
C THR A 520 37.63 5.66 -7.32
N CYS A 521 37.60 4.53 -6.62
CA CYS A 521 36.69 3.43 -6.92
C CYS A 521 35.22 3.85 -6.83
N ILE A 522 34.84 4.56 -5.77
CA ILE A 522 33.48 5.10 -5.58
C ILE A 522 33.12 6.04 -6.72
N TYR A 523 34.02 6.95 -7.10
CA TYR A 523 33.81 7.89 -8.19
C TYR A 523 33.53 7.16 -9.51
N LEU A 524 34.37 6.18 -9.87
CA LEU A 524 34.21 5.39 -11.10
C LEU A 524 32.88 4.62 -11.13
N LEU A 525 32.50 3.99 -10.01
CA LEU A 525 31.23 3.26 -9.86
C LEU A 525 30.01 4.19 -9.92
N SER A 526 30.13 5.41 -9.40
CA SER A 526 29.04 6.39 -9.41
C SER A 526 28.82 7.03 -10.79
N TYR A 527 29.90 7.14 -11.57
CA TYR A 527 29.88 7.72 -12.92
C TYR A 527 29.39 6.70 -13.95
N SER A 528 29.85 5.44 -13.87
CA SER A 528 29.47 4.39 -14.81
C SER A 528 28.32 3.53 -14.29
N GLN A 529 27.09 3.87 -14.68
CA GLN A 529 25.90 3.06 -14.40
C GLN A 529 26.06 1.62 -14.90
N GLY A 530 26.54 1.43 -16.15
CA GLY A 530 26.68 0.11 -16.74
C GLY A 530 27.72 -0.78 -16.05
N THR A 531 28.80 -0.20 -15.50
CA THR A 531 29.78 -0.97 -14.71
C THR A 531 29.18 -1.41 -13.38
N PHE A 532 28.47 -0.51 -12.69
CA PHE A 532 27.81 -0.83 -11.43
C PHE A 532 26.77 -1.94 -11.60
N GLU A 533 25.90 -1.80 -12.60
CA GLU A 533 24.87 -2.80 -12.89
C GLU A 533 25.48 -4.16 -13.25
N LYS A 534 26.60 -4.22 -13.98
CA LYS A 534 27.28 -5.49 -14.28
C LYS A 534 27.81 -6.19 -13.03
N ILE A 535 28.37 -5.44 -12.08
CA ILE A 535 28.91 -6.00 -10.82
C ILE A 535 27.76 -6.57 -9.98
N PHE A 536 26.68 -5.81 -9.83
CA PHE A 536 25.55 -6.20 -8.97
C PHE A 536 24.53 -7.12 -9.66
N SER A 537 24.59 -7.27 -10.99
CA SER A 537 23.78 -8.26 -11.74
C SER A 537 24.40 -9.66 -11.75
N PHE A 538 25.59 -9.85 -11.18
CA PHE A 538 26.21 -11.17 -11.06
C PHE A 538 25.53 -12.02 -9.97
N TRP A 539 25.23 -13.28 -10.26
CA TRP A 539 24.68 -14.21 -9.27
C TRP A 539 25.78 -14.63 -8.28
N PRO A 540 25.56 -14.60 -6.95
CA PRO A 540 24.28 -14.51 -6.26
C PRO A 540 23.85 -13.09 -5.84
N LEU A 541 24.69 -12.06 -6.04
CA LEU A 541 24.43 -10.68 -5.59
C LEU A 541 23.15 -10.11 -6.20
N SER A 542 22.88 -10.43 -7.46
CA SER A 542 21.70 -9.95 -8.19
C SER A 542 20.39 -10.24 -7.45
N LYS A 543 20.24 -11.43 -6.84
CA LYS A 543 19.03 -11.78 -6.09
C LYS A 543 18.82 -10.96 -4.82
N CYS A 544 19.87 -10.36 -4.27
CA CYS A 544 19.76 -9.49 -3.09
C CYS A 544 19.38 -8.05 -3.46
N PHE A 545 19.82 -7.56 -4.62
CA PHE A 545 19.74 -6.14 -4.98
C PHE A 545 18.76 -5.83 -6.13
N GLU A 546 18.20 -6.85 -6.78
CA GLU A 546 17.13 -6.69 -7.78
C GLU A 546 15.80 -6.24 -7.14
N LEU A 547 15.16 -5.24 -7.76
CA LEU A 547 13.77 -4.88 -7.51
C LEU A 547 13.00 -4.99 -8.83
N ASN A 548 12.00 -5.87 -8.90
CA ASN A 548 11.24 -6.15 -10.11
C ASN A 548 12.11 -6.53 -11.33
N GLY A 549 13.24 -7.21 -11.10
CA GLY A 549 14.19 -7.62 -12.14
C GLY A 549 15.15 -6.52 -12.61
N ASN A 550 15.19 -5.37 -11.94
CA ASN A 550 16.11 -4.27 -12.27
C ASN A 550 16.96 -3.86 -11.05
N VAL A 551 18.24 -3.61 -11.27
CA VAL A 551 19.23 -3.15 -10.27
C VAL A 551 19.35 -1.61 -10.23
N TYR A 552 18.71 -0.90 -11.17
CA TYR A 552 18.74 0.56 -11.26
C TYR A 552 18.36 1.26 -9.95
N GLU A 553 17.33 0.79 -9.25
CA GLU A 553 16.91 1.38 -7.97
C GLU A 553 18.04 1.27 -6.94
N TRP A 554 18.78 0.15 -6.93
CA TRP A 554 19.93 -0.01 -6.05
C TRP A 554 21.06 0.98 -6.40
N TRP A 555 21.40 1.13 -7.69
CA TRP A 555 22.37 2.13 -8.13
C TRP A 555 21.97 3.55 -7.73
N PHE A 556 20.70 3.91 -7.96
CA PHE A 556 20.18 5.22 -7.61
C PHE A 556 20.32 5.50 -6.11
N ARG A 557 19.91 4.55 -5.25
CA ARG A 557 20.01 4.71 -3.78
C ARG A 557 21.46 4.77 -3.30
N TRP A 558 22.31 3.89 -3.81
CA TRP A 558 23.74 3.87 -3.47
C TRP A 558 24.43 5.18 -3.88
N LYS A 559 24.12 5.70 -5.07
CA LYS A 559 24.69 6.94 -5.60
C LYS A 559 24.37 8.17 -4.74
N LEU A 560 23.19 8.22 -4.12
CA LEU A 560 22.78 9.36 -3.28
C LEU A 560 23.65 9.49 -2.02
N ASP A 561 24.08 8.38 -1.44
CA ASP A 561 24.86 8.32 -0.20
C ASP A 561 26.32 7.93 -0.44
N ARG A 562 26.85 8.17 -1.64
CA ARG A 562 28.15 7.64 -2.09
C ARG A 562 29.39 8.17 -1.38
N TYR A 563 29.31 9.36 -0.77
CA TYR A 563 30.44 10.02 -0.10
C TYR A 563 30.27 10.11 1.42
N VAL A 564 29.19 9.53 1.92
CA VAL A 564 28.89 9.41 3.34
C VAL A 564 29.81 8.34 3.93
#